data_AF-A0A665WAR4-F1
#
_entry.id   AF-A0A665WAR4-F1
#
_cell.length_a   1.000
_cell.length_b   1.000
_cell.length_c   1.000
_cell.angle_alpha   90.00
_cell.angle_beta   90.00
_cell.angle_gamma   90.00
#
_symmetry.space_group_name_H-M   'P 1'
#
loop_
_entity.id
_entity.type
_entity.pdbx_description
1 polymer ?
#
loop_
_entity_poly.entity_id
_entity_poly.type
_entity_poly.pdbx_seq_one_letter_code
_entity_poly.pdbx_strand_id
1 'polypeptide(L)'
;MSQDSQHGKWTISSISLEVKPEPAKPSVMSLLIGSEARQSAAMNQMNPVKYETSPSLAGKRKKEASDGSGWALSDSEDDADDGDVKGRIDLPKKAPLSPQKKKPKVENERPPSPHGRLYYIEEPDDFFESSIPCLNDTYRFYLNKVTGLDRKYNSGALHIRGEEGLALLFTSMSSIFQQFNYCFDIAWMVKQYPPEFRDRPVLIVHGDKREAKARLLQQAQPFPHVRFCQAKLDIAFGTHHTKMMLLWYEEGFRVIILTSNLIRADWYQKTQGMWMSPLFPRLPKGSSTTAGESPTFFKRDLLEYLMAYRASELEEWIQRIKEHDLSETRVYLIGSTPGRYVGSDMERWGHLRLRKLLHEHTQPIPGGERWPVIGQFSSIGSMGVDKTKWLSGEFQRTLTTLGKSSHCSDPPLHLLYPSVEDVRTSLEGYPAGGSLPYSIQTAQKQLWLHSYFHRWKADTTGRSHAMPHIKTYMRVSPDFTKLAWFLVTSSNLSKAAWGALEKNNTQVMVRSYELGVLYVPSAFISLGSGIFLTAKLPTHMGTSGFLLESTHTNTHL
;
A
#
# COMPACT_ATOMS: atom_id res chain seq x y z
N MET A 1 40.21 -50.76 16.92
CA MET A 1 41.24 -51.10 17.94
C MET A 1 41.47 -49.85 18.76
N SER A 2 41.42 -49.80 20.08
CA SER A 2 41.00 -50.69 21.15
C SER A 2 40.87 -49.78 22.39
N GLN A 3 39.84 -50.01 23.22
CA GLN A 3 39.82 -50.02 24.70
C GLN A 3 40.58 -48.94 25.50
N ASP A 4 40.20 -48.54 26.70
CA ASP A 4 39.07 -48.75 27.63
C ASP A 4 39.40 -47.80 28.79
N SER A 5 38.41 -47.17 29.42
CA SER A 5 38.50 -46.92 30.85
C SER A 5 37.10 -46.99 31.47
N GLN A 6 36.88 -48.02 32.28
CA GLN A 6 35.73 -48.20 33.15
C GLN A 6 36.22 -48.25 34.60
N HIS A 7 35.62 -47.46 35.49
CA HIS A 7 34.75 -47.95 36.58
C HIS A 7 34.61 -46.95 37.72
N GLY A 8 33.35 -46.77 38.15
CA GLY A 8 32.94 -46.03 39.35
C GLY A 8 31.42 -45.97 39.44
N LYS A 9 30.78 -47.09 39.80
CA LYS A 9 29.33 -47.22 40.07
C LYS A 9 28.95 -46.46 41.34
N TRP A 10 27.81 -45.76 41.32
CA TRP A 10 27.04 -45.41 42.52
C TRP A 10 25.59 -45.84 42.37
N THR A 11 25.10 -46.48 43.43
CA THR A 11 23.81 -47.14 43.54
C THR A 11 22.74 -46.21 44.13
N ILE A 12 21.51 -46.51 43.71
CA ILE A 12 20.16 -46.08 44.09
C ILE A 12 19.97 -45.79 45.60
N SER A 13 19.22 -44.71 45.92
CA SER A 13 18.27 -44.74 47.03
C SER A 13 16.97 -44.03 46.65
N SER A 14 15.88 -44.72 46.97
CA SER A 14 14.46 -44.46 46.67
C SER A 14 13.79 -43.76 47.86
N ILE A 15 12.96 -42.75 47.60
CA ILE A 15 11.98 -42.24 48.58
C ILE A 15 10.59 -42.30 47.94
N SER A 16 9.75 -43.11 48.58
CA SER A 16 8.35 -43.38 48.34
C SER A 16 7.45 -42.32 49.00
N LEU A 17 6.42 -41.88 48.28
CA LEU A 17 5.28 -41.17 48.88
C LEU A 17 4.00 -41.93 48.52
N GLU A 18 3.45 -42.62 49.52
CA GLU A 18 2.12 -43.23 49.49
C GLU A 18 1.05 -42.25 50.01
N VAL A 19 -0.11 -42.33 49.37
CA VAL A 19 -1.35 -41.58 49.57
C VAL A 19 -2.33 -42.39 50.44
N LYS A 20 -3.25 -41.73 51.19
CA LYS A 20 -4.68 -42.09 51.45
C LYS A 20 -5.32 -41.23 52.58
N PRO A 21 -6.67 -41.18 52.80
CA PRO A 21 -7.83 -41.25 51.87
C PRO A 21 -9.04 -40.28 52.20
N GLU A 22 -9.90 -40.04 51.18
CA GLU A 22 -11.39 -39.83 51.11
C GLU A 22 -12.20 -38.85 52.01
N PRO A 23 -13.32 -38.22 51.54
CA PRO A 23 -14.59 -38.94 51.25
C PRO A 23 -15.45 -38.44 50.06
N ALA A 24 -16.49 -39.22 49.75
CA ALA A 24 -17.39 -39.11 48.60
C ALA A 24 -18.70 -38.30 48.81
N LYS A 25 -19.31 -37.92 47.66
CA LYS A 25 -20.71 -37.49 47.32
C LYS A 25 -20.97 -35.98 47.20
N PRO A 26 -21.98 -35.49 46.42
CA PRO A 26 -22.90 -36.15 45.46
C PRO A 26 -22.98 -35.47 44.07
N SER A 27 -23.75 -36.08 43.16
CA SER A 27 -24.14 -35.55 41.84
C SER A 27 -25.11 -34.36 41.93
N VAL A 28 -24.81 -33.26 41.23
CA VAL A 28 -25.82 -32.25 40.85
C VAL A 28 -25.49 -31.68 39.46
N MET A 29 -26.46 -31.78 38.56
CA MET A 29 -26.47 -31.17 37.23
C MET A 29 -26.41 -29.65 37.32
N SER A 30 -25.56 -28.98 36.53
CA SER A 30 -25.78 -27.58 36.17
C SER A 30 -25.56 -27.36 34.67
N LEU A 31 -26.64 -26.91 34.05
CA LEU A 31 -26.85 -26.50 32.67
C LEU A 31 -25.65 -25.79 32.00
N LEU A 32 -25.08 -26.44 30.98
CA LEU A 32 -24.24 -25.81 29.95
C LEU A 32 -25.15 -25.27 28.85
N ILE A 33 -25.46 -23.98 28.88
CA ILE A 33 -25.92 -23.24 27.70
C ILE A 33 -24.65 -22.86 26.93
N GLY A 34 -24.21 -23.77 26.05
CA GLY A 34 -23.12 -23.55 25.10
C GLY A 34 -23.67 -23.16 23.73
N SER A 35 -23.04 -22.18 23.08
CA SER A 35 -23.43 -21.66 21.76
C SER A 35 -23.39 -22.73 20.65
N GLU A 36 -24.29 -22.61 19.65
CA GLU A 36 -24.44 -23.51 18.49
C GLU A 36 -23.11 -23.78 17.75
N ALA A 37 -22.17 -22.83 17.80
CA ALA A 37 -20.84 -22.94 17.21
C ALA A 37 -19.99 -24.06 17.83
N ARG A 38 -20.16 -24.36 19.13
CA ARG A 38 -19.42 -25.46 19.80
C ARG A 38 -20.06 -26.83 19.57
N GLN A 39 -21.37 -26.90 19.34
CA GLN A 39 -22.06 -28.15 19.00
C GLN A 39 -21.75 -28.61 17.56
N SER A 40 -21.62 -27.65 16.65
CA SER A 40 -21.28 -27.91 15.24
C SER A 40 -19.83 -28.41 15.06
N ALA A 41 -18.90 -27.96 15.90
CA ALA A 41 -17.51 -28.39 15.88
C ALA A 41 -17.30 -29.82 16.43
N ALA A 42 -18.10 -30.22 17.43
CA ALA A 42 -18.05 -31.58 17.99
C ALA A 42 -18.66 -32.62 17.04
N MET A 43 -19.73 -32.27 16.33
CA MET A 43 -20.41 -33.18 15.39
C MET A 43 -19.56 -33.49 14.14
N ASN A 44 -18.71 -32.55 13.71
CA ASN A 44 -17.79 -32.72 12.59
C ASN A 44 -16.50 -33.50 12.95
N GLN A 45 -16.21 -33.69 14.24
CA GLN A 45 -15.09 -34.54 14.69
C GLN A 45 -15.49 -36.02 14.85
N MET A 46 -16.78 -36.33 14.98
CA MET A 46 -17.26 -37.71 15.16
C MET A 46 -17.58 -38.46 13.86
N ASN A 47 -17.70 -37.78 12.71
CA ASN A 47 -17.98 -38.41 11.42
C ASN A 47 -17.10 -37.82 10.28
N PRO A 48 -15.91 -38.37 10.04
CA PRO A 48 -15.12 -38.01 8.86
C PRO A 48 -15.76 -38.63 7.60
N VAL A 49 -16.25 -37.78 6.69
CA VAL A 49 -16.82 -38.22 5.40
C VAL A 49 -15.70 -38.74 4.49
N LYS A 50 -15.76 -40.02 4.13
CA LYS A 50 -14.89 -40.64 3.12
C LYS A 50 -15.25 -40.11 1.72
N TYR A 51 -14.24 -39.71 0.97
CA TYR A 51 -14.37 -39.21 -0.40
C TYR A 51 -14.22 -40.38 -1.38
N GLU A 52 -15.28 -40.72 -2.13
CA GLU A 52 -15.19 -41.58 -3.31
C GLU A 52 -15.33 -40.73 -4.58
N THR A 53 -14.39 -40.93 -5.50
CA THR A 53 -14.31 -40.30 -6.82
C THR A 53 -15.24 -40.97 -7.83
N SER A 54 -16.19 -40.23 -8.40
CA SER A 54 -16.63 -40.36 -9.81
C SER A 54 -17.65 -39.27 -10.22
N PRO A 55 -17.78 -38.95 -11.53
CA PRO A 55 -18.07 -37.60 -11.99
C PRO A 55 -19.55 -37.38 -12.36
N SER A 56 -20.11 -36.20 -12.10
CA SER A 56 -21.28 -35.74 -12.87
C SER A 56 -21.59 -34.23 -12.76
N LEU A 57 -21.72 -33.63 -13.95
CA LEU A 57 -22.75 -32.70 -14.42
C LEU A 57 -22.92 -31.35 -13.71
N ALA A 58 -22.37 -30.32 -14.37
CA ALA A 58 -22.55 -28.91 -14.06
C ALA A 58 -23.99 -28.43 -14.24
N GLY A 59 -24.65 -28.06 -13.14
CA GLY A 59 -25.90 -27.29 -13.13
C GLY A 59 -25.63 -25.84 -12.74
N LYS A 60 -25.82 -24.91 -13.69
CA LYS A 60 -25.76 -23.44 -13.45
C LYS A 60 -26.83 -23.01 -12.45
N ARG A 61 -26.44 -22.42 -11.31
CA ARG A 61 -27.35 -21.65 -10.43
C ARG A 61 -27.15 -20.14 -10.63
N LYS A 62 -28.26 -19.46 -10.92
CA LYS A 62 -28.45 -18.00 -11.01
C LYS A 62 -28.01 -17.31 -9.71
N LYS A 63 -27.25 -16.21 -9.83
CA LYS A 63 -26.84 -15.34 -8.72
C LYS A 63 -27.87 -14.20 -8.62
N GLU A 64 -28.67 -14.20 -7.55
CA GLU A 64 -29.45 -13.02 -7.14
C GLU A 64 -28.51 -11.98 -6.49
N ALA A 65 -28.76 -10.71 -6.81
CA ALA A 65 -27.98 -9.58 -6.31
C ALA A 65 -28.33 -9.29 -4.84
N SER A 66 -27.31 -9.25 -3.99
CA SER A 66 -27.41 -8.72 -2.62
C SER A 66 -26.59 -7.43 -2.57
N ASP A 67 -27.26 -6.36 -2.17
CA ASP A 67 -26.68 -5.07 -1.80
C ASP A 67 -25.55 -5.25 -0.78
N GLY A 68 -24.37 -4.83 -1.18
CA GLY A 68 -23.18 -4.76 -0.35
C GLY A 68 -22.14 -4.00 -1.15
N SER A 69 -21.65 -2.89 -0.59
CA SER A 69 -20.54 -2.08 -1.10
C SER A 69 -19.27 -2.94 -1.18
N GLY A 70 -19.17 -3.75 -2.22
CA GLY A 70 -18.04 -4.61 -2.52
C GLY A 70 -16.97 -3.79 -3.21
N TRP A 71 -15.88 -3.55 -2.50
CA TRP A 71 -14.61 -3.11 -3.08
C TRP A 71 -14.27 -4.00 -4.27
N ALA A 72 -14.09 -3.39 -5.44
CA ALA A 72 -13.80 -4.11 -6.67
C ALA A 72 -12.41 -4.75 -6.56
N LEU A 73 -12.38 -6.00 -6.13
CA LEU A 73 -11.20 -6.84 -6.15
C LEU A 73 -10.91 -7.19 -7.60
N SER A 74 -9.70 -6.83 -8.03
CA SER A 74 -9.20 -7.10 -9.37
C SER A 74 -8.52 -8.48 -9.38
N ASP A 75 -9.33 -9.54 -9.43
CA ASP A 75 -8.83 -10.91 -9.68
C ASP A 75 -8.82 -11.15 -11.20
N SER A 76 -7.63 -11.26 -11.80
CA SER A 76 -7.44 -11.66 -13.20
C SER A 76 -7.09 -13.15 -13.23
N GLU A 77 -7.94 -13.95 -13.85
CA GLU A 77 -7.66 -15.33 -14.27
C GLU A 77 -7.25 -15.27 -15.74
N ASP A 78 -6.08 -15.81 -16.08
CA ASP A 78 -5.64 -16.05 -17.46
C ASP A 78 -4.91 -17.39 -17.45
N ASP A 79 -5.63 -18.46 -17.83
CA ASP A 79 -5.09 -19.74 -18.33
C ASP A 79 -6.21 -20.42 -19.14
N ALA A 80 -6.37 -20.08 -20.42
CA ALA A 80 -7.14 -20.90 -21.36
C ALA A 80 -6.66 -20.68 -22.81
N ASP A 81 -6.22 -21.79 -23.39
CA ASP A 81 -5.82 -22.01 -24.77
C ASP A 81 -7.03 -21.94 -25.72
N ASP A 82 -6.79 -21.45 -26.94
CA ASP A 82 -7.82 -21.13 -27.94
C ASP A 82 -8.12 -22.36 -28.82
N GLY A 83 -9.40 -22.69 -29.02
CA GLY A 83 -9.83 -23.87 -29.76
C GLY A 83 -11.33 -23.87 -30.07
N ASP A 84 -11.64 -23.61 -31.33
CA ASP A 84 -12.92 -23.23 -31.95
C ASP A 84 -14.04 -24.30 -31.94
N VAL A 85 -15.28 -23.84 -32.21
CA VAL A 85 -16.37 -24.46 -33.03
C VAL A 85 -17.80 -24.18 -32.52
N LYS A 86 -18.58 -23.56 -33.42
CA LYS A 86 -20.00 -23.17 -33.38
C LYS A 86 -21.00 -24.34 -33.22
N GLY A 87 -22.13 -24.05 -32.57
CA GLY A 87 -23.39 -24.79 -32.72
C GLY A 87 -24.60 -24.06 -32.14
N ARG A 88 -25.48 -23.53 -33.01
CA ARG A 88 -26.81 -22.99 -32.65
C ARG A 88 -27.82 -24.13 -32.50
N ILE A 89 -28.58 -24.19 -31.41
CA ILE A 89 -29.89 -24.88 -31.34
C ILE A 89 -30.85 -24.06 -30.46
N ASP A 90 -32.07 -23.92 -30.96
CA ASP A 90 -33.17 -23.08 -30.47
C ASP A 90 -34.30 -23.93 -29.83
N LEU A 91 -35.07 -23.30 -28.91
CA LEU A 91 -36.44 -23.63 -28.39
C LEU A 91 -36.61 -24.66 -27.21
N PRO A 92 -37.73 -24.66 -26.43
CA PRO A 92 -38.84 -23.68 -26.29
C PRO A 92 -39.21 -23.26 -24.84
N LYS A 93 -40.10 -22.26 -24.74
CA LYS A 93 -40.68 -21.64 -23.52
C LYS A 93 -41.65 -22.55 -22.76
N LYS A 94 -41.64 -22.51 -21.41
CA LYS A 94 -42.71 -23.00 -20.52
C LYS A 94 -43.18 -21.93 -19.52
N ALA A 95 -44.48 -21.96 -19.22
CA ALA A 95 -45.31 -20.98 -18.53
C ALA A 95 -45.04 -20.80 -17.02
N PRO A 96 -45.50 -19.70 -16.37
CA PRO A 96 -45.10 -19.33 -15.01
C PRO A 96 -45.97 -19.98 -13.92
N LEU A 97 -45.33 -20.37 -12.80
CA LEU A 97 -45.96 -20.82 -11.56
C LEU A 97 -46.11 -19.66 -10.55
N SER A 98 -47.21 -19.69 -9.80
CA SER A 98 -47.78 -18.72 -8.85
C SER A 98 -46.89 -18.34 -7.64
N PRO A 99 -47.15 -17.20 -6.95
CA PRO A 99 -46.21 -16.57 -6.02
C PRO A 99 -46.27 -17.15 -4.59
N GLN A 100 -45.11 -17.50 -4.03
CA GLN A 100 -44.97 -17.85 -2.60
C GLN A 100 -44.62 -16.62 -1.75
N LYS A 101 -45.24 -16.57 -0.55
CA LYS A 101 -45.19 -15.48 0.44
C LYS A 101 -43.75 -15.24 0.98
N LYS A 102 -43.35 -13.96 1.03
CA LYS A 102 -42.06 -13.49 1.60
C LYS A 102 -42.04 -13.68 3.13
N LYS A 103 -40.99 -14.32 3.66
CA LYS A 103 -40.62 -14.28 5.10
C LYS A 103 -39.91 -12.94 5.41
N PRO A 104 -40.04 -12.40 6.64
CA PRO A 104 -39.45 -11.11 6.98
C PRO A 104 -37.93 -11.19 7.07
N LYS A 105 -37.27 -10.13 6.59
CA LYS A 105 -35.82 -9.93 6.57
C LYS A 105 -35.38 -9.58 8.00
N VAL A 106 -34.59 -10.43 8.65
CA VAL A 106 -33.90 -10.08 9.89
C VAL A 106 -32.78 -9.12 9.53
N GLU A 107 -32.83 -7.89 10.02
CA GLU A 107 -31.72 -6.95 9.93
C GLU A 107 -30.59 -7.46 10.81
N ASN A 108 -29.49 -7.91 10.19
CA ASN A 108 -28.24 -8.14 10.89
C ASN A 108 -27.63 -6.78 11.23
N GLU A 109 -27.93 -6.26 12.42
CA GLU A 109 -27.21 -5.12 12.98
C GLU A 109 -25.72 -5.47 13.11
N ARG A 110 -24.86 -4.56 12.61
CA ARG A 110 -23.41 -4.66 12.74
C ARG A 110 -23.02 -4.52 14.23
N PRO A 111 -21.98 -5.22 14.69
CA PRO A 111 -21.52 -5.05 16.06
C PRO A 111 -21.14 -3.57 16.33
N PRO A 112 -21.45 -3.06 17.53
CA PRO A 112 -21.24 -1.65 17.87
C PRO A 112 -19.74 -1.29 17.85
N SER A 113 -19.45 -0.05 17.42
CA SER A 113 -18.13 0.56 17.54
C SER A 113 -17.67 0.55 19.00
N PRO A 114 -16.38 0.32 19.30
CA PRO A 114 -15.84 0.50 20.64
C PRO A 114 -16.02 1.94 21.19
N HIS A 115 -16.45 2.89 20.36
CA HIS A 115 -16.68 4.30 20.70
C HIS A 115 -18.17 4.70 20.80
N GLY A 116 -19.11 3.75 20.85
CA GLY A 116 -20.54 4.03 20.97
C GLY A 116 -21.25 4.25 19.63
N ARG A 117 -22.29 5.09 19.58
CA ARG A 117 -23.09 5.34 18.35
C ARG A 117 -22.32 6.06 17.24
N LEU A 118 -21.20 6.70 17.56
CA LEU A 118 -20.33 7.39 16.59
C LEU A 118 -19.08 6.55 16.34
N TYR A 119 -18.77 6.31 15.06
CA TYR A 119 -17.59 5.56 14.65
C TYR A 119 -16.29 6.37 14.77
N TYR A 120 -16.37 7.70 14.59
CA TYR A 120 -15.22 8.59 14.61
C TYR A 120 -15.22 9.47 15.85
N ILE A 121 -14.07 9.56 16.51
CA ILE A 121 -13.79 10.59 17.52
C ILE A 121 -13.50 11.90 16.80
N GLU A 122 -14.03 13.00 17.32
CA GLU A 122 -13.63 14.34 16.91
C GLU A 122 -12.44 14.76 17.76
N GLU A 123 -11.30 14.98 17.08
CA GLU A 123 -10.11 15.49 17.75
C GLU A 123 -10.28 16.99 18.03
N PRO A 124 -9.79 17.48 19.18
CA PRO A 124 -9.75 18.91 19.49
C PRO A 124 -8.91 19.66 18.45
N ASP A 125 -9.16 20.96 18.27
CA ASP A 125 -8.43 21.74 17.25
C ASP A 125 -6.91 21.76 17.51
N ASP A 126 -6.47 21.70 18.78
CA ASP A 126 -5.05 21.66 19.15
C ASP A 126 -4.31 20.39 18.67
N PHE A 127 -5.03 19.29 18.39
CA PHE A 127 -4.48 18.11 17.73
C PHE A 127 -3.97 18.44 16.32
N PHE A 128 -4.65 19.38 15.66
CA PHE A 128 -4.30 19.87 14.33
C PHE A 128 -3.36 21.09 14.37
N GLU A 129 -2.92 21.54 15.55
CA GLU A 129 -1.99 22.66 15.79
C GLU A 129 -0.63 22.20 16.38
N SER A 130 -0.32 20.89 16.31
CA SER A 130 0.93 20.33 16.79
C SER A 130 2.10 20.46 15.81
N SER A 131 3.08 21.30 16.19
CA SER A 131 4.48 21.36 15.71
C SER A 131 4.68 21.15 14.21
N ILE A 132 4.54 22.25 13.47
CA ILE A 132 4.94 22.45 12.07
C ILE A 132 6.23 21.66 11.78
N PRO A 133 6.20 20.63 10.92
CA PRO A 133 7.41 19.94 10.54
C PRO A 133 8.37 20.92 9.86
N CYS A 134 9.67 20.76 10.11
CA CYS A 134 10.68 21.59 9.48
C CYS A 134 10.56 21.48 7.96
N LEU A 135 10.11 22.55 7.30
CA LEU A 135 9.98 22.62 5.83
C LEU A 135 11.32 22.45 5.10
N ASN A 136 12.44 22.43 5.82
CA ASN A 136 13.78 22.16 5.31
C ASN A 136 14.27 20.74 5.62
N ASP A 137 13.38 19.81 5.98
CA ASP A 137 13.75 18.39 6.06
C ASP A 137 14.38 17.94 4.74
N THR A 138 15.55 17.32 4.83
CA THR A 138 16.31 16.81 3.70
C THR A 138 15.53 15.79 2.88
N TYR A 139 14.77 14.92 3.53
CA TYR A 139 14.05 13.80 2.89
C TYR A 139 12.59 14.12 2.58
N ARG A 140 12.00 15.08 3.30
CA ARG A 140 10.61 15.53 3.11
C ARG A 140 9.60 14.37 3.08
N PHE A 141 9.87 13.33 3.87
CA PHE A 141 9.00 12.18 4.04
C PHE A 141 8.27 12.31 5.38
N TYR A 142 6.95 12.25 5.33
CA TYR A 142 6.10 12.46 6.50
C TYR A 142 5.09 11.33 6.63
N LEU A 143 4.71 11.05 7.88
CA LEU A 143 3.59 10.18 8.18
C LEU A 143 2.33 11.01 8.46
N ASN A 144 1.15 10.43 8.28
CA ASN A 144 -0.09 11.12 8.63
C ASN A 144 -0.31 11.18 10.15
N LYS A 145 -1.01 12.18 10.67
CA LYS A 145 -1.53 12.15 12.06
C LYS A 145 -2.48 10.97 12.26
N VAL A 146 -2.44 10.35 13.43
CA VAL A 146 -3.25 9.18 13.82
C VAL A 146 -3.97 9.48 15.13
N THR A 147 -5.30 9.43 15.10
CA THR A 147 -6.16 9.58 16.27
C THR A 147 -5.95 8.45 17.28
N GLY A 148 -5.86 8.81 18.56
CA GLY A 148 -5.73 7.84 19.66
C GLY A 148 -4.29 7.40 19.95
N LEU A 149 -3.28 7.95 19.27
CA LEU A 149 -1.88 7.81 19.68
C LEU A 149 -1.46 8.92 20.63
N ASP A 150 -0.46 8.65 21.48
CA ASP A 150 0.20 9.69 22.28
C ASP A 150 0.68 10.84 21.40
N ARG A 151 0.54 12.09 21.87
CA ARG A 151 0.94 13.32 21.14
C ARG A 151 2.37 13.25 20.58
N LYS A 152 3.31 12.61 21.31
CA LYS A 152 4.70 12.43 20.87
C LYS A 152 4.85 11.70 19.53
N TYR A 153 3.93 10.79 19.18
CA TYR A 153 3.95 10.03 17.92
C TYR A 153 3.28 10.77 16.76
N ASN A 154 2.56 11.85 17.05
CA ASN A 154 1.98 12.76 16.06
C ASN A 154 2.80 14.04 15.87
N SER A 155 3.79 14.30 16.72
CA SER A 155 4.73 15.42 16.53
C SER A 155 5.48 15.26 15.20
N GLY A 156 5.38 16.25 14.31
CA GLY A 156 5.96 16.21 12.96
C GLY A 156 5.17 15.36 11.94
N ALA A 157 4.07 14.74 12.34
CA ALA A 157 3.14 14.07 11.43
C ALA A 157 2.16 15.09 10.83
N LEU A 158 1.71 14.84 9.59
CA LEU A 158 0.87 15.76 8.84
C LEU A 158 -0.58 15.29 8.75
N HIS A 159 -1.53 16.21 8.80
CA HIS A 159 -2.93 15.92 8.45
C HIS A 159 -3.28 16.61 7.12
N ILE A 160 -4.42 16.28 6.51
CA ILE A 160 -4.90 16.96 5.30
C ILE A 160 -5.64 18.28 5.60
N ARG A 161 -6.04 18.50 6.86
CA ARG A 161 -6.86 19.66 7.29
C ARG A 161 -5.99 20.93 7.45
N GLY A 162 -6.65 22.08 7.28
CA GLY A 162 -6.17 23.46 7.40
C GLY A 162 -5.10 23.81 8.44
N GLU A 163 -4.47 24.95 8.20
CA GLU A 163 -3.28 25.55 8.84
C GLU A 163 -2.01 24.68 8.84
N GLU A 164 -1.97 23.49 9.42
CA GLU A 164 -0.73 22.69 9.45
C GLU A 164 -0.51 21.80 8.23
N GLY A 165 -1.58 21.15 7.76
CA GLY A 165 -1.52 20.29 6.58
C GLY A 165 -1.50 21.08 5.29
N LEU A 166 -2.26 22.18 5.29
CA LEU A 166 -2.60 22.97 4.12
C LEU A 166 -2.08 24.42 4.15
N ALA A 167 -1.68 25.07 5.26
CA ALA A 167 -0.99 26.38 5.14
C ALA A 167 0.52 26.25 4.86
N LEU A 168 1.12 25.08 5.10
CA LEU A 168 2.40 24.69 4.48
C LEU A 168 2.28 24.46 2.96
N LEU A 169 1.06 24.26 2.50
CA LEU A 169 0.71 24.16 1.08
C LEU A 169 0.38 25.56 0.56
N PHE A 170 -0.54 26.28 1.19
CA PHE A 170 -0.97 27.64 0.87
C PHE A 170 -0.13 28.69 1.58
N THR A 171 1.05 28.97 1.03
CA THR A 171 1.46 30.38 0.98
C THR A 171 0.51 31.10 0.00
N SER A 172 0.38 32.40 0.17
CA SER A 172 -0.72 33.25 -0.25
C SER A 172 -1.41 32.96 -1.59
N MET A 173 -2.72 33.21 -1.56
CA MET A 173 -3.65 33.55 -2.65
C MET A 173 -3.60 32.75 -3.97
N SER A 174 -4.80 32.32 -4.39
CA SER A 174 -5.13 31.74 -5.70
C SER A 174 -4.68 30.29 -5.96
N SER A 175 -5.20 29.34 -5.19
CA SER A 175 -4.88 27.92 -5.36
C SER A 175 -5.88 27.13 -6.20
N ILE A 176 -5.47 26.71 -7.40
CA ILE A 176 -6.18 25.70 -8.19
C ILE A 176 -5.64 24.34 -7.76
N PHE A 177 -6.53 23.36 -7.64
CA PHE A 177 -6.21 22.04 -7.12
C PHE A 177 -6.31 20.96 -8.16
N GLN A 178 -5.40 20.00 -8.11
CA GLN A 178 -5.60 18.72 -8.77
C GLN A 178 -5.34 17.56 -7.83
N GLN A 179 -6.30 16.64 -7.78
CA GLN A 179 -6.34 15.52 -6.85
C GLN A 179 -6.43 14.22 -7.65
N PHE A 180 -5.33 13.48 -7.72
CA PHE A 180 -5.29 12.12 -8.23
C PHE A 180 -5.58 11.17 -7.08
N ASN A 181 -6.60 10.34 -7.19
CA ASN A 181 -6.89 9.32 -6.18
C ASN A 181 -7.71 8.13 -6.72
N TYR A 182 -7.86 7.11 -5.88
CA TYR A 182 -8.72 5.96 -6.12
C TYR A 182 -10.12 6.17 -5.55
N CYS A 183 -10.23 6.67 -4.32
CA CYS A 183 -11.50 6.81 -3.61
C CYS A 183 -11.65 8.22 -3.02
N PHE A 184 -12.87 8.75 -3.09
CA PHE A 184 -13.22 10.11 -2.71
C PHE A 184 -14.52 10.14 -1.91
N ASP A 185 -14.53 10.93 -0.85
CA ASP A 185 -15.72 11.52 -0.25
C ASP A 185 -15.63 13.03 -0.50
N ILE A 186 -16.41 13.52 -1.47
CA ILE A 186 -16.28 14.92 -1.95
C ILE A 186 -16.62 15.91 -0.84
N ALA A 187 -17.68 15.64 -0.08
CA ALA A 187 -18.11 16.54 0.99
C ALA A 187 -17.09 16.58 2.12
N TRP A 188 -16.49 15.43 2.49
CA TRP A 188 -15.41 15.40 3.47
C TRP A 188 -14.15 16.09 2.94
N MET A 189 -13.75 15.83 1.69
CA MET A 189 -12.57 16.42 1.06
C MET A 189 -12.66 17.96 1.04
N VAL A 190 -13.79 18.52 0.57
CA VAL A 190 -13.98 19.97 0.50
C VAL A 190 -13.88 20.62 1.89
N LYS A 191 -14.37 19.95 2.94
CA LYS A 191 -14.24 20.45 4.32
C LYS A 191 -12.79 20.53 4.81
N GLN A 192 -11.87 19.77 4.21
CA GLN A 192 -10.45 19.81 4.59
C GLN A 192 -9.77 21.09 4.12
N TYR A 193 -10.21 21.66 2.99
CA TYR A 193 -9.70 22.94 2.52
C TYR A 193 -10.05 24.08 3.50
N PRO A 194 -9.12 25.04 3.73
CA PRO A 194 -9.42 26.27 4.44
C PRO A 194 -10.67 26.95 3.89
N PRO A 195 -11.54 27.53 4.75
CA PRO A 195 -12.80 28.13 4.33
C PRO A 195 -12.71 29.03 3.09
N GLU A 196 -11.66 29.85 2.99
CA GLU A 196 -11.35 30.78 1.91
C GLU A 196 -10.98 30.12 0.57
N PHE A 197 -10.65 28.82 0.57
CA PHE A 197 -10.25 28.06 -0.62
C PHE A 197 -11.26 26.98 -1.01
N ARG A 198 -12.35 26.80 -0.26
CA ARG A 198 -13.35 25.74 -0.51
C ARG A 198 -14.07 25.86 -1.85
N ASP A 199 -14.16 27.06 -2.41
CA ASP A 199 -14.81 27.30 -3.70
C ASP A 199 -13.84 27.42 -4.87
N ARG A 200 -12.54 27.19 -4.64
CA ARG A 200 -11.53 27.24 -5.70
C ARG A 200 -11.67 26.03 -6.65
N PRO A 201 -11.29 26.16 -7.93
CA PRO A 201 -11.38 25.04 -8.87
C PRO A 201 -10.56 23.83 -8.43
N VAL A 202 -11.21 22.66 -8.40
CA VAL A 202 -10.57 21.36 -8.09
C VAL A 202 -10.77 20.42 -9.27
N LEU A 203 -9.70 19.86 -9.80
CA LEU A 203 -9.75 18.78 -10.80
C LEU A 203 -9.47 17.43 -10.14
N ILE A 204 -10.46 16.54 -10.15
CA ILE A 204 -10.37 15.18 -9.62
C ILE A 204 -10.02 14.22 -10.75
N VAL A 205 -8.88 13.54 -10.64
CA VAL A 205 -8.44 12.48 -11.55
C VAL A 205 -8.75 11.12 -10.94
N HIS A 206 -9.62 10.34 -11.60
CA HIS A 206 -10.16 9.08 -11.07
C HIS A 206 -10.25 7.98 -12.14
N GLY A 207 -10.32 6.73 -11.69
CA GLY A 207 -10.49 5.55 -12.56
C GLY A 207 -11.92 4.99 -12.64
N ASP A 208 -12.87 5.55 -11.88
CA ASP A 208 -14.23 4.99 -11.78
C ASP A 208 -14.95 4.88 -13.14
N LYS A 209 -15.74 3.82 -13.29
CA LYS A 209 -16.57 3.53 -14.47
C LYS A 209 -18.02 3.26 -14.06
N ARG A 210 -18.94 3.40 -15.00
CA ARG A 210 -20.37 3.02 -14.86
C ARG A 210 -20.99 3.62 -13.60
N GLU A 211 -21.61 2.80 -12.76
CA GLU A 211 -22.30 3.24 -11.54
C GLU A 211 -21.38 3.93 -10.52
N ALA A 212 -20.11 3.51 -10.41
CA ALA A 212 -19.16 4.17 -9.52
C ALA A 212 -18.92 5.62 -9.97
N LYS A 213 -18.77 5.84 -11.27
CA LYS A 213 -18.67 7.19 -11.86
C LYS A 213 -19.94 7.99 -11.61
N ALA A 214 -21.12 7.39 -11.80
CA ALA A 214 -22.39 8.07 -11.54
C ALA A 214 -22.52 8.53 -10.07
N ARG A 215 -22.12 7.69 -9.12
CA ARG A 215 -22.10 8.04 -7.68
C ARG A 215 -21.11 9.16 -7.39
N LEU A 216 -19.91 9.13 -7.98
CA LEU A 216 -18.92 10.18 -7.80
C LEU A 216 -19.43 11.54 -8.32
N LEU A 217 -20.06 11.54 -9.51
CA LEU A 217 -20.67 12.75 -10.08
C LEU A 217 -21.84 13.26 -9.21
N GLN A 218 -22.64 12.36 -8.65
CA GLN A 218 -23.72 12.73 -7.73
C GLN A 218 -23.20 13.40 -6.46
N GLN A 219 -22.12 12.87 -5.86
CA GLN A 219 -21.49 13.47 -4.67
C GLN A 219 -20.99 14.90 -4.91
N ALA A 220 -20.59 15.22 -6.15
CA ALA A 220 -20.08 16.54 -6.50
C ALA A 220 -21.15 17.54 -6.96
N GLN A 221 -22.42 17.16 -7.08
CA GLN A 221 -23.50 18.09 -7.45
C GLN A 221 -23.56 19.37 -6.58
N PRO A 222 -23.32 19.30 -5.25
CA PRO A 222 -23.30 20.51 -4.41
C PRO A 222 -22.06 21.40 -4.60
N PHE A 223 -21.05 20.95 -5.37
CA PHE A 223 -19.73 21.58 -5.47
C PHE A 223 -19.39 21.88 -6.94
N PRO A 224 -19.95 22.96 -7.54
CA PRO A 224 -19.81 23.24 -8.97
C PRO A 224 -18.38 23.56 -9.42
N HIS A 225 -17.49 23.92 -8.49
CA HIS A 225 -16.07 24.15 -8.74
C HIS A 225 -15.26 22.84 -8.93
N VAL A 226 -15.85 21.68 -8.64
CA VAL A 226 -15.23 20.36 -8.80
C VAL A 226 -15.42 19.85 -10.21
N ARG A 227 -14.32 19.64 -10.92
CA ARG A 227 -14.23 19.07 -12.27
C ARG A 227 -13.61 17.68 -12.20
N PHE A 228 -13.83 16.88 -13.24
CA PHE A 228 -13.35 15.50 -13.30
C PHE A 228 -12.53 15.23 -14.54
N CYS A 229 -11.51 14.38 -14.40
CA CYS A 229 -10.74 13.77 -15.46
C CYS A 229 -10.75 12.25 -15.25
N GLN A 230 -11.38 11.52 -16.16
CA GLN A 230 -11.46 10.06 -16.06
C GLN A 230 -10.25 9.42 -16.72
N ALA A 231 -9.38 8.79 -15.92
CA ALA A 231 -8.23 8.05 -16.42
C ALA A 231 -8.67 6.82 -17.23
N LYS A 232 -8.03 6.60 -18.40
CA LYS A 232 -8.36 5.50 -19.30
C LYS A 232 -7.78 4.18 -18.77
N LEU A 233 -8.65 3.23 -18.46
CA LEU A 233 -8.26 1.89 -17.98
C LEU A 233 -8.68 0.85 -19.02
N ASP A 234 -8.00 0.85 -20.18
CA ASP A 234 -8.39 0.04 -21.33
C ASP A 234 -8.03 -1.43 -21.18
N ILE A 235 -7.09 -1.75 -20.29
CA ILE A 235 -6.74 -3.12 -19.92
C ILE A 235 -7.63 -3.58 -18.77
N ALA A 236 -8.24 -4.76 -18.92
CA ALA A 236 -9.09 -5.35 -17.90
C ALA A 236 -8.34 -5.50 -16.57
N PHE A 237 -9.07 -5.36 -15.47
CA PHE A 237 -8.53 -5.49 -14.11
C PHE A 237 -7.47 -4.43 -13.75
N GLY A 238 -7.42 -3.31 -14.49
CA GLY A 238 -6.65 -2.12 -14.16
C GLY A 238 -7.37 -1.20 -13.19
N THR A 239 -6.59 -0.48 -12.36
CA THR A 239 -7.09 0.51 -11.41
C THR A 239 -6.30 1.81 -11.50
N HIS A 240 -6.96 2.96 -11.26
CA HIS A 240 -6.26 4.21 -11.00
C HIS A 240 -5.94 4.31 -9.50
N HIS A 241 -4.72 3.91 -9.11
CA HIS A 241 -4.32 3.82 -7.70
C HIS A 241 -3.43 4.96 -7.22
N THR A 242 -2.90 5.76 -8.15
CA THR A 242 -2.12 6.97 -7.88
C THR A 242 -2.81 7.91 -6.92
N LYS A 243 -2.01 8.43 -5.98
CA LYS A 243 -2.42 9.37 -4.95
C LYS A 243 -1.45 10.54 -4.95
N MET A 244 -1.86 11.60 -5.63
CA MET A 244 -1.02 12.76 -5.87
C MET A 244 -1.84 14.03 -5.79
N MET A 245 -1.26 15.06 -5.18
CA MET A 245 -1.82 16.41 -5.19
C MET A 245 -0.88 17.30 -5.99
N LEU A 246 -1.43 18.00 -6.99
CA LEU A 246 -0.75 19.12 -7.64
C LEU A 246 -1.40 20.41 -7.17
N LEU A 247 -0.57 21.27 -6.61
CA LEU A 247 -1.01 22.45 -5.91
C LEU A 247 -0.27 23.64 -6.52
N TRP A 248 -1.04 24.55 -7.08
CA TRP A 248 -0.53 25.75 -7.72
C TRP A 248 -0.87 26.94 -6.85
N TYR A 249 0.07 27.86 -6.68
CA TYR A 249 -0.04 29.05 -5.84
C TYR A 249 0.43 30.27 -6.63
N GLU A 250 0.24 31.46 -6.07
CA GLU A 250 0.86 32.67 -6.61
C GLU A 250 2.39 32.61 -6.54
N GLU A 251 2.96 32.10 -5.46
CA GLU A 251 4.42 32.05 -5.28
C GLU A 251 5.09 30.88 -6.01
N GLY A 252 4.34 29.85 -6.42
CA GLY A 252 4.94 28.70 -7.08
C GLY A 252 4.02 27.49 -7.18
N PHE A 253 4.64 26.31 -7.20
CA PHE A 253 3.99 25.04 -7.46
C PHE A 253 4.52 23.97 -6.50
N ARG A 254 3.67 23.04 -6.07
CA ARG A 254 4.07 21.93 -5.21
C ARG A 254 3.41 20.64 -5.64
N VAL A 255 4.18 19.56 -5.50
CA VAL A 255 3.76 18.18 -5.74
C VAL A 255 3.77 17.43 -4.42
N ILE A 256 2.67 16.74 -4.12
CA ILE A 256 2.61 15.79 -3.01
C ILE A 256 2.29 14.42 -3.58
N ILE A 257 3.09 13.42 -3.24
CA ILE A 257 2.81 12.01 -3.57
C ILE A 257 2.57 11.30 -2.24
N LEU A 258 1.40 10.69 -2.08
CA LEU A 258 0.96 10.11 -0.81
C LEU A 258 0.34 8.73 -0.99
N THR A 259 -0.15 8.15 0.11
CA THR A 259 -0.71 6.78 0.14
C THR A 259 -2.16 6.70 0.61
N SER A 260 -2.70 7.82 1.13
CA SER A 260 -4.09 7.95 1.60
C SER A 260 -5.11 8.22 0.49
N ASN A 261 -6.26 7.57 0.56
CA ASN A 261 -7.45 7.98 -0.16
C ASN A 261 -8.02 9.29 0.41
N LEU A 262 -8.88 9.98 -0.35
CA LEU A 262 -9.52 11.22 0.08
C LEU A 262 -10.85 10.92 0.81
N ILE A 263 -10.75 10.15 1.88
CA ILE A 263 -11.85 9.78 2.78
C ILE A 263 -11.38 9.87 4.24
N ARG A 264 -12.31 10.14 5.18
CA ARG A 264 -11.98 10.29 6.61
C ARG A 264 -11.22 9.08 7.18
N ALA A 265 -11.66 7.86 6.84
CA ALA A 265 -11.07 6.64 7.39
C ALA A 265 -9.55 6.52 7.13
N ASP A 266 -9.08 6.98 5.97
CA ASP A 266 -7.68 6.87 5.57
C ASP A 266 -6.76 7.87 6.29
N TRP A 267 -7.33 8.93 6.88
CA TRP A 267 -6.61 9.96 7.63
C TRP A 267 -6.86 9.89 9.14
N TYR A 268 -7.65 8.90 9.59
CA TYR A 268 -8.07 8.78 10.99
C TYR A 268 -7.11 7.93 11.82
N GLN A 269 -7.11 6.60 11.61
CA GLN A 269 -6.38 5.66 12.47
C GLN A 269 -5.41 4.74 11.71
N LYS A 270 -5.13 5.05 10.45
CA LYS A 270 -4.23 4.28 9.58
C LYS A 270 -2.83 4.87 9.55
N THR A 271 -1.84 4.03 9.27
CA THR A 271 -0.49 4.48 8.94
C THR A 271 -0.37 4.72 7.43
N GLN A 272 -0.11 5.97 7.07
CA GLN A 272 0.07 6.47 5.71
C GLN A 272 1.39 7.23 5.63
N GLY A 273 2.01 7.22 4.46
CA GLY A 273 3.16 8.04 4.12
C GLY A 273 2.85 9.05 3.04
N MET A 274 3.59 10.16 3.06
CA MET A 274 3.60 11.17 2.02
C MET A 274 5.00 11.73 1.80
N TRP A 275 5.30 12.07 0.56
CA TRP A 275 6.42 12.92 0.18
C TRP A 275 5.87 14.27 -0.27
N MET A 276 6.47 15.33 0.23
CA MET A 276 6.13 16.70 -0.13
C MET A 276 7.31 17.36 -0.83
N SER A 277 7.11 17.87 -2.04
CA SER A 277 8.16 18.58 -2.76
C SER A 277 8.54 19.90 -2.09
N PRO A 278 9.70 20.49 -2.43
CA PRO A 278 9.95 21.92 -2.22
C PRO A 278 8.86 22.79 -2.88
N LEU A 279 8.83 24.07 -2.55
CA LEU A 279 8.04 25.03 -3.33
C LEU A 279 8.81 25.34 -4.61
N PHE A 280 8.27 24.96 -5.75
CA PHE A 280 8.87 25.18 -7.06
C PHE A 280 8.53 26.58 -7.56
N PRO A 281 9.50 27.49 -7.73
CA PRO A 281 9.23 28.83 -8.23
C PRO A 281 8.94 28.81 -9.73
N ARG A 282 8.35 29.90 -10.25
CA ARG A 282 8.19 30.07 -11.70
C ARG A 282 9.53 30.38 -12.37
N LEU A 283 9.72 29.79 -13.54
CA LEU A 283 10.84 30.10 -14.41
C LEU A 283 10.66 31.48 -15.07
N PRO A 284 11.76 32.19 -15.39
CA PRO A 284 11.71 33.41 -16.19
C PRO A 284 11.05 33.18 -17.55
N LYS A 285 10.33 34.18 -18.06
CA LYS A 285 9.72 34.12 -19.41
C LYS A 285 10.81 33.90 -20.46
N GLY A 286 10.56 32.99 -21.40
CA GLY A 286 11.52 32.63 -22.45
C GLY A 286 12.56 31.58 -22.06
N SER A 287 12.44 30.98 -20.86
CA SER A 287 13.26 29.84 -20.46
C SER A 287 13.12 28.66 -21.44
N SER A 288 14.20 27.89 -21.60
CA SER A 288 14.18 26.70 -22.47
C SER A 288 13.21 25.64 -21.94
N THR A 289 12.76 24.73 -22.82
CA THR A 289 11.89 23.62 -22.44
C THR A 289 12.53 22.64 -21.45
N THR A 290 13.85 22.64 -21.33
CA THR A 290 14.63 21.80 -20.42
C THR A 290 15.01 22.51 -19.11
N ALA A 291 14.70 23.81 -18.99
CA ALA A 291 15.01 24.58 -17.79
C ALA A 291 14.27 24.04 -16.56
N GLY A 292 14.91 24.17 -15.40
CA GLY A 292 14.34 23.72 -14.12
C GLY A 292 14.24 22.21 -13.97
N GLU A 293 15.08 21.45 -14.67
CA GLU A 293 15.21 20.01 -14.47
C GLU A 293 16.12 19.68 -13.28
N SER A 294 15.74 18.65 -12.54
CA SER A 294 16.50 18.13 -11.40
C SER A 294 17.57 17.11 -11.82
N PRO A 295 18.60 16.88 -10.99
CA PRO A 295 19.55 15.78 -11.22
C PRO A 295 18.89 14.40 -11.32
N THR A 296 17.68 14.25 -10.78
CA THR A 296 16.91 12.99 -10.80
C THR A 296 15.92 12.91 -11.96
N PHE A 297 15.92 13.89 -12.87
CA PHE A 297 14.99 14.00 -13.99
C PHE A 297 13.50 13.99 -13.60
N PHE A 298 13.19 14.41 -12.38
CA PHE A 298 11.84 14.40 -11.84
C PHE A 298 10.85 15.20 -12.68
N LYS A 299 11.25 16.34 -13.27
CA LYS A 299 10.35 17.18 -14.07
C LYS A 299 9.94 16.46 -15.36
N ARG A 300 10.91 15.94 -16.12
CA ARG A 300 10.66 15.12 -17.32
C ARG A 300 9.77 13.93 -16.98
N ASP A 301 10.09 13.18 -15.94
CA ASP A 301 9.37 11.95 -15.60
C ASP A 301 7.93 12.24 -15.16
N LEU A 302 7.70 13.33 -14.41
CA LEU A 302 6.35 13.77 -14.03
C LEU A 302 5.53 14.20 -15.25
N LEU A 303 6.13 14.97 -16.17
CA LEU A 303 5.47 15.36 -17.42
C LEU A 303 5.12 14.14 -18.27
N GLU A 304 6.04 13.18 -18.41
CA GLU A 304 5.80 11.94 -19.13
C GLU A 304 4.66 11.12 -18.50
N TYR A 305 4.62 11.04 -17.16
CA TYR A 305 3.56 10.39 -16.43
C TYR A 305 2.19 11.02 -16.69
N LEU A 306 2.09 12.35 -16.66
CA LEU A 306 0.83 13.07 -16.94
C LEU A 306 0.41 12.95 -18.40
N MET A 307 1.36 13.03 -19.35
CA MET A 307 1.07 12.85 -20.79
C MET A 307 0.52 11.46 -21.11
N ALA A 308 0.90 10.43 -20.34
CA ALA A 308 0.42 9.05 -20.54
C ALA A 308 -1.09 8.88 -20.31
N TYR A 309 -1.75 9.80 -19.60
CA TYR A 309 -3.22 9.78 -19.44
C TYR A 309 -3.95 10.11 -20.75
N ARG A 310 -3.32 10.85 -21.67
CA ARG A 310 -3.92 11.30 -22.94
C ARG A 310 -5.29 11.96 -22.74
N ALA A 311 -5.33 12.88 -21.78
CA ALA A 311 -6.53 13.61 -21.34
C ALA A 311 -6.28 15.12 -21.47
N SER A 312 -7.16 15.83 -22.16
CA SER A 312 -7.01 17.27 -22.44
C SER A 312 -7.14 18.12 -21.18
N GLU A 313 -7.86 17.63 -20.18
CA GLU A 313 -8.01 18.24 -18.86
C GLU A 313 -6.68 18.38 -18.11
N LEU A 314 -5.65 17.61 -18.50
CA LEU A 314 -4.31 17.66 -17.90
C LEU A 314 -3.34 18.60 -18.64
N GLU A 315 -3.68 19.07 -19.84
CA GLU A 315 -2.75 19.86 -20.66
C GLU A 315 -2.38 21.19 -19.99
N GLU A 316 -3.35 21.84 -19.34
CA GLU A 316 -3.13 23.05 -18.55
C GLU A 316 -2.10 22.82 -17.42
N TRP A 317 -2.18 21.67 -16.74
CA TRP A 317 -1.26 21.30 -15.67
C TRP A 317 0.13 20.94 -16.20
N ILE A 318 0.19 20.22 -17.31
CA ILE A 318 1.43 19.93 -18.03
C ILE A 318 2.15 21.23 -18.40
N GLN A 319 1.40 22.21 -18.93
CA GLN A 319 1.95 23.51 -19.29
C GLN A 319 2.44 24.29 -18.05
N ARG A 320 1.65 24.30 -16.97
CA ARG A 320 2.09 24.90 -15.70
C ARG A 320 3.38 24.27 -15.18
N ILE A 321 3.50 22.94 -15.17
CA ILE A 321 4.72 22.27 -14.70
C ILE A 321 5.94 22.65 -15.56
N LYS A 322 5.76 22.78 -16.88
CA LYS A 322 6.84 23.23 -17.78
C LYS A 322 7.36 24.62 -17.40
N GLU A 323 6.50 25.49 -16.88
CA GLU A 323 6.81 26.86 -16.46
C GLU A 323 7.44 26.99 -15.06
N HIS A 324 7.63 25.89 -14.32
CA HIS A 324 8.23 25.93 -12.97
C HIS A 324 9.60 25.26 -12.90
N ASP A 325 10.41 25.71 -11.95
CA ASP A 325 11.72 25.17 -11.66
C ASP A 325 11.62 24.04 -10.63
N LEU A 326 11.87 22.80 -11.06
CA LEU A 326 11.83 21.60 -10.23
C LEU A 326 13.24 21.10 -9.87
N SER A 327 14.29 21.90 -10.12
CA SER A 327 15.70 21.50 -10.02
C SER A 327 16.15 21.11 -8.61
N GLU A 328 15.46 21.58 -7.57
CA GLU A 328 15.72 21.20 -6.17
C GLU A 328 15.29 19.77 -5.83
N THR A 329 14.58 19.07 -6.72
CA THR A 329 14.14 17.71 -6.43
C THR A 329 15.33 16.76 -6.32
N ARG A 330 15.29 15.88 -5.31
CA ARG A 330 16.33 14.87 -5.01
C ARG A 330 15.81 13.43 -4.98
N VAL A 331 14.55 13.23 -5.33
CA VAL A 331 13.93 11.90 -5.43
C VAL A 331 13.68 11.53 -6.89
N TYR A 332 13.71 10.23 -7.19
CA TYR A 332 13.33 9.73 -8.52
C TYR A 332 11.86 9.34 -8.54
N LEU A 333 11.17 9.65 -9.64
CA LEU A 333 9.78 9.27 -9.81
C LEU A 333 9.68 7.82 -10.31
N ILE A 334 8.85 7.01 -9.65
CA ILE A 334 8.50 5.66 -10.07
C ILE A 334 7.01 5.63 -10.39
N GLY A 335 6.69 5.62 -11.68
CA GLY A 335 5.30 5.53 -12.15
C GLY A 335 4.97 4.15 -12.72
N SER A 336 3.67 3.84 -12.72
CA SER A 336 3.08 2.80 -13.57
C SER A 336 1.96 3.42 -14.38
N THR A 337 1.86 3.09 -15.67
CA THR A 337 0.74 3.48 -16.52
C THR A 337 0.23 2.25 -17.27
N PRO A 338 -1.09 2.10 -17.49
CA PRO A 338 -1.62 0.94 -18.19
C PRO A 338 -1.12 0.88 -19.63
N GLY A 339 -0.53 -0.26 -20.01
CA GLY A 339 0.00 -0.45 -21.35
C GLY A 339 0.76 -1.76 -21.51
N ARG A 340 1.13 -2.03 -22.75
CA ARG A 340 2.10 -3.07 -23.11
C ARG A 340 3.28 -2.41 -23.79
N TYR A 341 4.44 -2.46 -23.14
CA TYR A 341 5.65 -1.77 -23.57
C TYR A 341 6.66 -2.77 -24.12
N VAL A 342 7.41 -2.37 -25.15
CA VAL A 342 8.39 -3.21 -25.87
C VAL A 342 9.69 -2.43 -26.08
N GLY A 343 10.80 -3.13 -26.32
CA GLY A 343 12.09 -2.49 -26.55
C GLY A 343 12.53 -1.59 -25.39
N SER A 344 13.06 -0.41 -25.69
CA SER A 344 13.50 0.55 -24.67
C SER A 344 12.37 1.08 -23.78
N ASP A 345 11.11 1.00 -24.25
CA ASP A 345 9.96 1.50 -23.50
C ASP A 345 9.60 0.60 -22.31
N MET A 346 10.10 -0.64 -22.27
CA MET A 346 9.87 -1.56 -21.16
C MET A 346 10.36 -1.00 -19.82
N GLU A 347 11.42 -0.18 -19.83
CA GLU A 347 12.01 0.40 -18.63
C GLU A 347 11.39 1.75 -18.21
N ARG A 348 10.32 2.20 -18.88
CA ARG A 348 9.66 3.47 -18.54
C ARG A 348 8.82 3.37 -17.27
N TRP A 349 8.23 2.20 -17.00
CA TRP A 349 7.22 2.04 -15.96
C TRP A 349 7.47 0.82 -15.07
N GLY A 350 6.81 0.80 -13.91
CA GLY A 350 6.73 -0.36 -13.03
C GLY A 350 8.08 -0.84 -12.49
N HIS A 351 8.22 -2.16 -12.34
CA HIS A 351 9.40 -2.74 -11.68
C HIS A 351 10.65 -2.66 -12.56
N LEU A 352 10.52 -2.52 -13.88
CA LEU A 352 11.66 -2.32 -14.77
C LEU A 352 12.19 -0.88 -14.70
N ARG A 353 11.32 0.12 -14.51
CA ARG A 353 11.74 1.48 -14.16
C ARG A 353 12.55 1.52 -12.88
N LEU A 354 12.07 0.85 -11.84
CA LEU A 354 12.81 0.72 -10.58
C LEU A 354 14.16 0.03 -10.80
N ARG A 355 14.19 -1.08 -11.54
CA ARG A 355 15.43 -1.81 -11.83
C ARG A 355 16.46 -0.93 -12.52
N LYS A 356 16.04 -0.16 -13.54
CA LYS A 356 16.89 0.77 -14.27
C LYS A 356 17.52 1.80 -13.33
N LEU A 357 16.70 2.46 -12.51
CA LEU A 357 17.17 3.49 -11.60
C LEU A 357 18.11 2.93 -10.52
N LEU A 358 17.83 1.74 -10.00
CA LEU A 358 18.74 1.06 -9.08
C LEU A 358 20.06 0.72 -9.77
N HIS A 359 20.02 0.21 -11.00
CA HIS A 359 21.22 -0.10 -11.78
C HIS A 359 22.09 1.13 -12.08
N GLU A 360 21.46 2.26 -12.40
CA GLU A 360 22.14 3.49 -12.82
C GLU A 360 22.63 4.35 -11.64
N HIS A 361 21.89 4.37 -10.53
CA HIS A 361 22.09 5.36 -9.46
C HIS A 361 22.50 4.77 -8.11
N THR A 362 22.55 3.45 -7.95
CA THR A 362 23.15 2.81 -6.76
C THR A 362 24.52 2.22 -7.09
N GLN A 363 25.31 1.91 -6.06
CA GLN A 363 26.60 1.25 -6.20
C GLN A 363 26.54 -0.16 -5.60
N PRO A 364 27.32 -1.13 -6.14
CA PRO A 364 27.49 -2.42 -5.47
C PRO A 364 28.07 -2.22 -4.06
N ILE A 365 27.44 -2.84 -3.08
CA ILE A 365 27.87 -2.79 -1.67
C ILE A 365 28.68 -4.05 -1.37
N PRO A 366 29.88 -3.97 -0.75
CA PRO A 366 30.60 -5.16 -0.28
C PRO A 366 29.75 -6.00 0.67
N GLY A 367 29.58 -7.29 0.37
CA GLY A 367 28.66 -8.17 1.12
C GLY A 367 27.16 -7.84 0.93
N GLY A 368 26.83 -6.96 -0.03
CA GLY A 368 25.47 -6.58 -0.42
C GLY A 368 24.58 -7.74 -0.82
N GLU A 369 25.17 -8.87 -1.20
CA GLU A 369 24.48 -10.12 -1.52
C GLU A 369 23.62 -10.66 -0.38
N ARG A 370 23.98 -10.34 0.87
CA ARG A 370 23.26 -10.77 2.08
C ARG A 370 22.24 -9.76 2.57
N TRP A 371 22.24 -8.54 2.03
CA TRP A 371 21.34 -7.47 2.45
C TRP A 371 19.90 -7.88 2.14
N PRO A 372 18.99 -7.98 3.12
CA PRO A 372 17.63 -8.38 2.83
C PRO A 372 16.84 -7.31 2.08
N VAL A 373 15.79 -7.75 1.39
CA VAL A 373 14.77 -6.90 0.80
C VAL A 373 13.55 -6.90 1.72
N ILE A 374 13.01 -5.72 2.00
CA ILE A 374 11.75 -5.57 2.73
C ILE A 374 10.71 -4.96 1.80
N GLY A 375 9.59 -5.66 1.62
CA GLY A 375 8.40 -5.14 0.96
C GLY A 375 7.25 -5.07 1.95
N GLN A 376 6.62 -3.90 2.09
CA GLN A 376 5.46 -3.68 2.94
C GLN A 376 4.33 -3.12 2.09
N PHE A 377 3.14 -3.68 2.22
CA PHE A 377 1.97 -3.29 1.42
C PHE A 377 0.65 -3.58 2.17
N SER A 378 -0.47 -3.13 1.60
CA SER A 378 -1.83 -3.34 2.16
C SER A 378 -2.69 -4.27 1.32
N SER A 379 -2.24 -4.68 0.14
CA SER A 379 -2.96 -5.61 -0.73
C SER A 379 -2.00 -6.53 -1.47
N ILE A 380 -2.52 -7.68 -1.89
CA ILE A 380 -1.77 -8.73 -2.56
C ILE A 380 -2.59 -9.21 -3.75
N GLY A 381 -1.97 -9.21 -4.93
CA GLY A 381 -2.55 -9.78 -6.15
C GLY A 381 -2.12 -11.23 -6.39
N SER A 382 -2.65 -11.82 -7.45
CA SER A 382 -2.22 -13.15 -7.93
C SER A 382 -0.78 -13.09 -8.48
N MET A 383 0.10 -13.94 -7.95
CA MET A 383 1.53 -14.02 -8.33
C MET A 383 1.89 -15.30 -9.06
N GLY A 384 0.91 -16.19 -9.27
CA GLY A 384 1.09 -17.48 -9.92
C GLY A 384 1.23 -18.64 -8.94
N VAL A 385 1.28 -19.84 -9.53
CA VAL A 385 1.26 -21.12 -8.80
C VAL A 385 2.49 -21.36 -7.92
N ASP A 386 3.61 -20.68 -8.21
CA ASP A 386 4.86 -20.79 -7.45
C ASP A 386 5.67 -19.49 -7.53
N LYS A 387 6.69 -19.37 -6.66
CA LYS A 387 7.56 -18.18 -6.54
C LYS A 387 8.30 -17.81 -7.82
N THR A 388 8.60 -18.78 -8.69
CA THR A 388 9.41 -18.55 -9.90
C THR A 388 8.64 -17.85 -11.00
N LYS A 389 7.30 -17.89 -10.96
CA LYS A 389 6.43 -17.30 -12.00
C LYS A 389 6.52 -15.79 -12.09
N TRP A 390 6.74 -15.09 -10.98
CA TRP A 390 6.84 -13.62 -11.00
C TRP A 390 7.67 -13.08 -9.83
N LEU A 391 7.41 -13.55 -8.60
CA LEU A 391 8.06 -12.99 -7.42
C LEU A 391 9.58 -13.13 -7.48
N SER A 392 10.12 -14.35 -7.51
CA SER A 392 11.56 -14.58 -7.62
C SER A 392 12.06 -14.50 -9.07
N GLY A 393 11.21 -14.82 -10.05
CA GLY A 393 11.59 -14.79 -11.48
C GLY A 393 11.85 -13.38 -12.03
N GLU A 394 11.11 -12.37 -11.54
CA GLU A 394 11.14 -11.02 -12.10
C GLU A 394 11.31 -9.94 -11.02
N PHE A 395 10.42 -9.94 -10.03
CA PHE A 395 10.28 -8.81 -9.12
C PHE A 395 11.42 -8.73 -8.10
N GLN A 396 11.79 -9.86 -7.49
CA GLN A 396 12.91 -9.96 -6.55
C GLN A 396 14.21 -9.51 -7.22
N ARG A 397 14.47 -9.92 -8.47
CA ARG A 397 15.62 -9.44 -9.24
C ARG A 397 15.66 -7.91 -9.38
N THR A 398 14.51 -7.27 -9.56
CA THR A 398 14.44 -5.80 -9.52
C THR A 398 14.87 -5.28 -8.14
N LEU A 399 14.27 -5.78 -7.06
CA LEU A 399 14.53 -5.29 -5.71
C LEU A 399 15.96 -5.58 -5.25
N THR A 400 16.62 -6.60 -5.83
CA THR A 400 17.99 -6.97 -5.44
C THR A 400 19.06 -6.24 -6.25
N THR A 401 18.69 -5.52 -7.31
CA THR A 401 19.62 -4.79 -8.17
C THR A 401 20.34 -3.69 -7.39
N LEU A 402 21.68 -3.68 -7.44
CA LEU A 402 22.54 -2.62 -6.91
C LEU A 402 23.69 -2.35 -7.89
N GLY A 403 23.62 -1.23 -8.60
CA GLY A 403 24.61 -0.82 -9.58
C GLY A 403 24.78 -1.81 -10.74
N LYS A 404 25.98 -1.82 -11.32
CA LYS A 404 26.33 -2.65 -12.50
C LYS A 404 26.82 -4.06 -12.17
N SER A 405 26.52 -4.60 -10.98
CA SER A 405 26.97 -5.94 -10.61
C SER A 405 26.27 -7.03 -11.45
N SER A 406 27.05 -7.98 -11.96
CA SER A 406 26.54 -9.16 -12.67
C SER A 406 26.01 -10.26 -11.75
N HIS A 407 26.28 -10.17 -10.44
CA HIS A 407 25.90 -11.19 -9.47
C HIS A 407 24.42 -11.07 -9.05
N CYS A 408 23.63 -12.07 -9.43
CA CYS A 408 22.27 -12.26 -8.95
C CYS A 408 22.30 -13.06 -7.66
N SER A 409 22.31 -12.37 -6.52
CA SER A 409 22.09 -12.99 -5.21
C SER A 409 20.60 -13.16 -4.92
N ASP A 410 20.26 -14.21 -4.18
CA ASP A 410 18.92 -14.43 -3.60
C ASP A 410 18.98 -14.13 -2.09
N PRO A 411 19.03 -12.85 -1.69
CA PRO A 411 18.97 -12.47 -0.28
C PRO A 411 17.60 -12.81 0.31
N PRO A 412 17.48 -12.82 1.65
CA PRO A 412 16.19 -12.95 2.30
C PRO A 412 15.22 -11.85 1.87
N LEU A 413 13.97 -12.24 1.61
CA LEU A 413 12.86 -11.37 1.25
C LEU A 413 11.83 -11.38 2.39
N HIS A 414 11.65 -10.24 3.05
CA HIS A 414 10.67 -10.07 4.11
C HIS A 414 9.46 -9.29 3.58
N LEU A 415 8.30 -9.93 3.58
CA LEU A 415 7.05 -9.33 3.14
C LEU A 415 6.19 -8.97 4.35
N LEU A 416 6.03 -7.70 4.65
CA LEU A 416 5.23 -7.23 5.78
C LEU A 416 3.78 -7.03 5.35
N TYR A 417 2.90 -7.81 5.94
CA TYR A 417 1.46 -7.72 5.76
C TYR A 417 0.76 -8.03 7.10
N PRO A 418 -0.23 -7.23 7.55
CA PRO A 418 -0.86 -7.44 8.86
C PRO A 418 -1.48 -8.83 8.99
N SER A 419 -1.21 -9.48 10.13
CA SER A 419 -1.90 -10.73 10.48
C SER A 419 -3.32 -10.45 10.99
N VAL A 420 -4.14 -11.50 11.06
CA VAL A 420 -5.49 -11.42 11.65
C VAL A 420 -5.46 -10.82 13.06
N GLU A 421 -4.44 -11.18 13.85
CA GLU A 421 -4.29 -10.68 15.21
C GLU A 421 -3.88 -9.20 15.25
N ASP A 422 -3.03 -8.77 14.33
CA ASP A 422 -2.65 -7.34 14.20
C ASP A 422 -3.89 -6.49 13.87
N VAL A 423 -4.76 -6.98 12.96
CA VAL A 423 -6.02 -6.31 12.61
C VAL A 423 -7.00 -6.32 13.79
N ARG A 424 -7.20 -7.47 14.43
CA ARG A 424 -8.12 -7.63 15.57
C ARG A 424 -7.78 -6.69 16.72
N THR A 425 -6.48 -6.48 16.98
CA THR A 425 -5.97 -5.63 18.06
C THR A 425 -5.61 -4.21 17.61
N SER A 426 -5.94 -3.84 16.37
CA SER A 426 -5.73 -2.47 15.87
C SER A 426 -6.70 -1.47 16.50
N LEU A 427 -6.41 -0.18 16.35
CA LEU A 427 -7.27 0.92 16.79
C LEU A 427 -8.67 0.85 16.17
N GLU A 428 -8.76 0.45 14.90
CA GLU A 428 -10.03 0.32 14.17
C GLU A 428 -10.69 -1.07 14.37
N GLY A 429 -9.97 -2.06 14.92
CA GLY A 429 -10.39 -3.46 14.95
C GLY A 429 -10.56 -4.09 13.57
N TYR A 430 -11.46 -5.06 13.43
CA TYR A 430 -11.75 -5.73 12.15
C TYR A 430 -12.11 -4.80 10.98
N PRO A 431 -12.82 -3.66 11.17
CA PRO A 431 -13.01 -2.65 10.13
C PRO A 431 -11.73 -2.23 9.39
N ALA A 432 -10.55 -2.26 10.04
CA ALA A 432 -9.27 -1.96 9.38
C ALA A 432 -9.01 -2.89 8.18
N GLY A 433 -9.46 -4.14 8.27
CA GLY A 433 -9.33 -5.16 7.22
C GLY A 433 -10.05 -4.80 5.92
N GLY A 434 -11.02 -3.88 5.95
CA GLY A 434 -11.67 -3.36 4.73
C GLY A 434 -10.69 -2.59 3.82
N SER A 435 -9.61 -2.07 4.38
CA SER A 435 -8.52 -1.41 3.65
C SER A 435 -7.31 -2.32 3.43
N LEU A 436 -7.43 -3.62 3.72
CA LEU A 436 -6.39 -4.63 3.53
C LEU A 436 -6.84 -5.72 2.54
N PRO A 437 -7.16 -5.38 1.27
CA PRO A 437 -7.79 -6.33 0.37
C PRO A 437 -6.82 -7.45 -0.06
N TYR A 438 -7.00 -8.64 0.51
CA TYR A 438 -6.41 -9.89 0.04
C TYR A 438 -7.51 -10.96 0.03
N SER A 439 -8.00 -11.30 -1.16
CA SER A 439 -9.15 -12.21 -1.29
C SER A 439 -8.76 -13.64 -0.93
N ILE A 440 -9.69 -14.40 -0.33
CA ILE A 440 -9.46 -15.82 -0.04
C ILE A 440 -9.21 -16.63 -1.32
N GLN A 441 -9.83 -16.23 -2.43
CA GLN A 441 -9.68 -16.87 -3.74
C GLN A 441 -8.27 -16.68 -4.29
N THR A 442 -7.71 -15.47 -4.17
CA THR A 442 -6.31 -15.19 -4.51
C THR A 442 -5.37 -15.92 -3.57
N ALA A 443 -5.63 -15.90 -2.25
CA ALA A 443 -4.74 -16.50 -1.25
C ALA A 443 -4.60 -18.02 -1.39
N GLN A 444 -5.70 -18.73 -1.63
CA GLN A 444 -5.70 -20.18 -1.83
C GLN A 444 -4.85 -20.63 -3.02
N LYS A 445 -4.70 -19.79 -4.05
CA LYS A 445 -3.89 -20.08 -5.24
C LYS A 445 -2.38 -19.96 -5.00
N GLN A 446 -1.94 -19.36 -3.88
CA GLN A 446 -0.54 -19.03 -3.63
C GLN A 446 -0.12 -19.16 -2.15
N LEU A 447 -0.51 -20.26 -1.49
CA LEU A 447 -0.16 -20.52 -0.08
C LEU A 447 1.35 -20.52 0.19
N TRP A 448 2.16 -20.82 -0.84
CA TRP A 448 3.62 -20.74 -0.79
C TRP A 448 4.14 -19.35 -0.40
N LEU A 449 3.36 -18.30 -0.63
CA LEU A 449 3.72 -16.92 -0.28
C LEU A 449 3.76 -16.70 1.23
N HIS A 450 2.95 -17.43 2.00
CA HIS A 450 2.78 -17.16 3.43
C HIS A 450 4.07 -17.39 4.23
N SER A 451 5.02 -18.19 3.71
CA SER A 451 6.34 -18.37 4.34
C SER A 451 7.21 -17.11 4.32
N TYR A 452 6.88 -16.12 3.50
CA TYR A 452 7.58 -14.84 3.40
C TYR A 452 6.97 -13.77 4.33
N PHE A 453 5.80 -14.03 4.93
CA PHE A 453 5.07 -13.02 5.67
C PHE A 453 5.67 -12.74 7.04
N HIS A 454 5.74 -11.45 7.34
CA HIS A 454 6.15 -10.89 8.62
C HIS A 454 5.04 -9.98 9.13
N ARG A 455 4.86 -9.95 10.45
CA ARG A 455 3.80 -9.16 11.10
C ARG A 455 4.05 -7.66 10.98
N TRP A 456 2.97 -6.89 11.02
CA TRP A 456 3.07 -5.43 11.14
C TRP A 456 3.50 -5.05 12.55
N LYS A 457 4.65 -4.36 12.66
CA LYS A 457 5.16 -3.77 13.89
C LYS A 457 5.83 -2.44 13.59
N ALA A 458 5.44 -1.41 14.32
CA ALA A 458 5.91 -0.04 14.18
C ALA A 458 6.02 0.64 15.55
N ASP A 459 6.61 -0.07 16.53
CA ASP A 459 6.71 0.39 17.92
C ASP A 459 7.50 1.70 18.03
N THR A 460 8.54 1.86 17.21
CA THR A 460 9.35 3.08 17.12
C THR A 460 8.53 4.34 16.86
N THR A 461 7.46 4.22 16.06
CA THR A 461 6.56 5.35 15.73
C THR A 461 5.22 5.26 16.46
N GLY A 462 5.07 4.33 17.42
CA GLY A 462 3.82 4.11 18.16
C GLY A 462 2.67 3.56 17.30
N ARG A 463 2.95 3.08 16.08
CA ARG A 463 1.94 2.78 15.06
C ARG A 463 1.64 1.30 14.88
N SER A 464 2.09 0.44 15.79
CA SER A 464 1.80 -1.01 15.74
C SER A 464 0.29 -1.32 15.72
N HIS A 465 -0.54 -0.46 16.33
CA HIS A 465 -2.00 -0.59 16.31
C HIS A 465 -2.69 0.25 15.23
N ALA A 466 -1.95 1.06 14.48
CA ALA A 466 -2.46 1.85 13.35
C ALA A 466 -2.17 1.13 12.04
N MET A 467 -3.16 0.38 11.52
CA MET A 467 -2.94 -0.52 10.39
C MET A 467 -2.34 0.19 9.16
N PRO A 468 -1.38 -0.44 8.49
CA PRO A 468 -0.69 0.19 7.37
C PRO A 468 -1.58 0.23 6.15
N HIS A 469 -1.77 1.42 5.60
CA HIS A 469 -2.22 1.62 4.23
C HIS A 469 -1.12 2.26 3.36
N ILE A 470 -0.02 2.70 3.96
CA ILE A 470 1.27 2.96 3.28
C ILE A 470 1.78 1.69 2.57
N LYS A 471 2.56 1.88 1.49
CA LYS A 471 3.34 0.82 0.85
C LYS A 471 4.78 1.29 0.73
N THR A 472 5.71 0.49 1.22
CA THR A 472 7.14 0.80 1.17
C THR A 472 7.96 -0.39 0.72
N TYR A 473 9.00 -0.14 -0.06
CA TYR A 473 9.99 -1.13 -0.45
C TYR A 473 11.37 -0.60 -0.13
N MET A 474 12.25 -1.47 0.34
CA MET A 474 13.60 -1.05 0.73
C MET A 474 14.60 -2.20 0.71
N ARG A 475 15.87 -1.84 0.65
CA ARG A 475 16.99 -2.78 0.77
C ARG A 475 17.85 -2.38 1.97
N VAL A 476 17.91 -3.27 2.96
CA VAL A 476 18.49 -2.98 4.29
C VAL A 476 19.76 -3.81 4.53
N SER A 477 20.64 -3.34 5.42
CA SER A 477 21.76 -4.14 5.89
C SER A 477 21.28 -5.33 6.75
N PRO A 478 22.09 -6.40 6.91
CA PRO A 478 21.70 -7.58 7.70
C PRO A 478 21.39 -7.29 9.17
N ASP A 479 21.93 -6.21 9.73
CA ASP A 479 21.67 -5.71 11.09
C ASP A 479 20.55 -4.66 11.14
N PHE A 480 19.90 -4.38 10.00
CA PHE A 480 18.84 -3.39 9.83
C PHE A 480 19.24 -1.95 10.23
N THR A 481 20.54 -1.63 10.27
CA THR A 481 21.04 -0.29 10.65
C THR A 481 21.28 0.64 9.46
N LYS A 482 21.28 0.12 8.23
CA LYS A 482 21.57 0.85 7.01
C LYS A 482 20.59 0.51 5.89
N LEU A 483 20.44 1.42 4.93
CA LEU A 483 19.56 1.32 3.78
C LEU A 483 20.31 1.67 2.50
N ALA A 484 20.23 0.79 1.50
CA ALA A 484 20.79 1.06 0.18
C ALA A 484 19.86 1.95 -0.65
N TRP A 485 18.54 1.82 -0.45
CA TRP A 485 17.51 2.65 -1.05
C TRP A 485 16.17 2.45 -0.31
N PHE A 486 15.28 3.43 -0.44
CA PHE A 486 13.94 3.41 0.14
C PHE A 486 12.91 3.94 -0.87
N LEU A 487 11.76 3.30 -0.98
CA LEU A 487 10.67 3.67 -1.87
C LEU A 487 9.37 3.73 -1.09
N VAL A 488 8.63 4.82 -1.23
CA VAL A 488 7.21 4.92 -0.85
C VAL A 488 6.37 5.09 -2.12
N THR A 489 5.29 4.32 -2.23
CA THR A 489 4.49 4.25 -3.47
C THR A 489 3.03 3.89 -3.19
N SER A 490 2.15 4.07 -4.18
CA SER A 490 0.81 3.48 -4.17
C SER A 490 0.82 1.98 -4.52
N SER A 491 1.87 1.48 -5.19
CA SER A 491 1.96 0.11 -5.69
C SER A 491 1.94 -0.93 -4.58
N ASN A 492 0.90 -1.76 -4.57
CA ASN A 492 0.82 -2.99 -3.76
C ASN A 492 1.62 -4.14 -4.40
N LEU A 493 1.76 -5.27 -3.69
CA LEU A 493 2.39 -6.47 -4.24
C LEU A 493 1.48 -7.16 -5.26
N SER A 494 1.51 -6.68 -6.51
CA SER A 494 0.70 -7.23 -7.61
C SER A 494 1.35 -7.00 -8.98
N LYS A 495 1.11 -7.94 -9.91
CA LYS A 495 1.46 -7.80 -11.33
C LYS A 495 0.77 -6.61 -11.99
N ALA A 496 -0.46 -6.28 -11.58
CA ALA A 496 -1.22 -5.16 -12.13
C ALA A 496 -0.54 -3.80 -11.87
N ALA A 497 -0.01 -3.62 -10.67
CA ALA A 497 0.70 -2.41 -10.24
C ALA A 497 2.13 -2.34 -10.78
N TRP A 498 2.89 -3.42 -10.65
CA TRP A 498 4.32 -3.43 -10.95
C TRP A 498 4.68 -3.80 -12.38
N GLY A 499 3.77 -4.50 -13.07
CA GLY A 499 4.00 -5.07 -14.39
C GLY A 499 4.50 -6.51 -14.35
N ALA A 500 4.27 -7.24 -15.43
CA ALA A 500 4.78 -8.60 -15.65
C ALA A 500 5.28 -8.76 -17.08
N LEU A 501 6.36 -9.51 -17.25
CA LEU A 501 6.92 -9.83 -18.56
C LEU A 501 5.98 -10.79 -19.32
N GLU A 502 5.80 -10.50 -20.62
CA GLU A 502 5.04 -11.31 -21.57
C GLU A 502 5.92 -11.62 -22.80
N LYS A 503 5.45 -12.55 -23.65
CA LYS A 503 6.08 -12.88 -24.94
C LYS A 503 7.58 -13.16 -24.82
N ASN A 504 7.96 -14.12 -23.97
CA ASN A 504 9.36 -14.49 -23.74
C ASN A 504 10.25 -13.29 -23.33
N ASN A 505 9.76 -12.46 -22.41
CA ASN A 505 10.46 -11.29 -21.87
C ASN A 505 10.75 -10.17 -22.88
N THR A 506 10.02 -10.11 -24.00
CA THR A 506 10.16 -9.04 -25.00
C THR A 506 9.14 -7.90 -24.83
N GLN A 507 8.22 -8.06 -23.88
CA GLN A 507 7.15 -7.13 -23.58
C GLN A 507 6.90 -7.09 -22.07
N VAL A 508 6.53 -5.93 -21.54
CA VAL A 508 6.01 -5.81 -20.17
C VAL A 508 4.59 -5.27 -20.21
N MET A 509 3.66 -5.94 -19.54
CA MET A 509 2.29 -5.48 -19.38
C MET A 509 2.12 -4.86 -17.99
N VAL A 510 1.62 -3.63 -17.94
CA VAL A 510 1.19 -2.93 -16.73
C VAL A 510 -0.30 -2.64 -16.85
N ARG A 511 -1.09 -2.84 -15.79
CA ARG A 511 -2.56 -2.70 -15.84
C ARG A 511 -3.07 -1.46 -15.13
N SER A 512 -2.34 -0.95 -14.14
CA SER A 512 -2.80 0.11 -13.23
C SER A 512 -1.96 1.38 -13.35
N TYR A 513 -2.58 2.51 -12.98
CA TYR A 513 -1.83 3.74 -12.68
C TYR A 513 -1.33 3.69 -11.25
N GLU A 514 -0.03 3.82 -11.07
CA GLU A 514 0.63 3.91 -9.76
C GLU A 514 1.65 5.04 -9.78
N LEU A 515 2.01 5.55 -8.60
CA LEU A 515 3.06 6.56 -8.47
C LEU A 515 3.74 6.45 -7.10
N GLY A 516 5.06 6.66 -7.09
CA GLY A 516 5.88 6.69 -5.88
C GLY A 516 7.18 7.46 -6.08
N VAL A 517 7.92 7.65 -4.99
CA VAL A 517 9.22 8.32 -4.98
C VAL A 517 10.30 7.44 -4.41
N LEU A 518 11.39 7.29 -5.16
CA LEU A 518 12.56 6.51 -4.78
C LEU A 518 13.64 7.43 -4.22
N TYR A 519 14.11 7.07 -3.04
CA TYR A 519 15.24 7.66 -2.35
C TYR A 519 16.48 6.81 -2.60
N VAL A 520 17.49 7.43 -3.21
CA VAL A 520 18.80 6.81 -3.45
C VAL A 520 19.87 7.68 -2.82
N PRO A 521 20.83 7.14 -2.04
CA PRO A 521 21.85 7.93 -1.34
C PRO A 521 22.64 8.90 -2.24
N SER A 522 22.93 8.49 -3.47
CA SER A 522 23.65 9.30 -4.47
C SER A 522 22.96 10.61 -4.84
N ALA A 523 21.63 10.71 -4.66
CA ALA A 523 20.90 11.94 -4.92
C ALA A 523 20.97 12.94 -3.75
N PHE A 524 21.39 12.52 -2.56
CA PHE A 524 21.45 13.37 -1.36
C PHE A 524 22.87 13.67 -0.89
N ILE A 525 23.85 12.87 -1.30
CA ILE A 525 25.23 12.98 -0.83
C ILE A 525 26.12 13.41 -2.00
N SER A 526 26.74 14.59 -1.89
CA SER A 526 27.68 15.08 -2.92
C SER A 526 29.01 14.32 -2.91
N LEU A 527 29.44 13.75 -1.79
CA LEU A 527 30.61 12.86 -1.64
C LEU A 527 30.49 12.01 -0.34
N GLY A 528 30.15 10.71 -0.40
CA GLY A 528 30.17 9.80 0.77
C GLY A 528 29.28 8.54 0.73
N SER A 529 29.87 7.39 1.09
CA SER A 529 29.39 5.99 1.33
C SER A 529 28.25 5.32 0.53
N GLY A 530 27.43 6.03 -0.24
CA GLY A 530 26.39 5.41 -1.09
C GLY A 530 25.30 4.64 -0.32
N ILE A 531 25.13 4.90 0.98
CA ILE A 531 24.24 4.18 1.90
C ILE A 531 23.61 5.17 2.90
N PHE A 532 22.32 5.01 3.22
CA PHE A 532 21.64 5.73 4.31
C PHE A 532 21.81 4.99 5.65
N LEU A 533 21.89 5.69 6.78
CA LEU A 533 21.77 5.06 8.10
C LEU A 533 20.31 5.06 8.54
N THR A 534 19.80 3.94 9.01
CA THR A 534 18.56 3.92 9.79
C THR A 534 18.90 4.47 11.17
N ALA A 535 18.44 5.67 11.50
CA ALA A 535 18.69 6.24 12.80
C ALA A 535 18.22 5.28 13.92
N LYS A 536 19.05 5.03 14.93
CA LYS A 536 18.54 4.87 16.30
C LYS A 536 18.12 6.29 16.72
N LEU A 537 16.83 6.60 16.68
CA LEU A 537 16.31 7.91 17.10
C LEU A 537 16.82 8.24 18.51
N PRO A 538 17.52 9.37 18.73
CA PRO A 538 17.60 9.97 20.05
C PRO A 538 16.20 10.43 20.44
N THR A 539 15.71 10.01 21.59
CA THR A 539 14.37 10.28 22.13
C THR A 539 14.09 11.77 22.46
N HIS A 540 14.82 12.73 21.87
CA HIS A 540 14.73 14.14 22.25
C HIS A 540 14.65 15.16 21.11
N MET A 541 14.57 14.77 19.84
CA MET A 541 14.32 15.71 18.75
C MET A 541 13.34 15.08 17.75
N GLY A 542 12.24 15.77 17.46
CA GLY A 542 11.11 15.30 16.65
C GLY A 542 11.41 15.15 15.15
N THR A 543 12.44 14.41 14.78
CA THR A 543 12.78 14.08 13.39
C THR A 543 12.52 12.61 13.11
N SER A 544 11.52 12.29 12.27
CA SER A 544 11.38 10.95 11.69
C SER A 544 12.18 10.88 10.39
N GLY A 545 13.47 10.54 10.49
CA GLY A 545 14.35 10.50 9.31
C GLY A 545 15.58 9.61 9.46
N PHE A 546 16.13 9.21 8.32
CA PHE A 546 17.41 8.49 8.21
C PHE A 546 18.58 9.43 8.59
N LEU A 547 19.64 8.88 9.19
CA LEU A 547 20.86 9.64 9.49
C LEU A 547 21.91 9.42 8.38
N LEU A 548 22.81 10.39 8.19
CA LEU A 548 23.95 10.29 7.28
C LEU A 548 25.21 9.94 8.06
N GLU A 549 26.06 9.08 7.50
CA GLU A 549 27.37 8.76 8.07
C GLU A 549 28.37 9.86 7.68
N SER A 550 28.72 10.76 8.61
CA SER A 550 29.82 11.71 8.39
C SER A 550 31.14 11.09 8.86
N THR A 551 32.02 10.71 7.93
CA THR A 551 33.40 10.39 8.27
C THR A 551 34.24 11.68 8.19
N HIS A 552 34.32 12.43 9.28
CA HIS A 552 35.45 13.32 9.52
C HIS A 552 36.38 12.67 10.54
N THR A 553 37.35 11.91 10.05
CA THR A 553 38.61 11.69 10.76
C THR A 553 39.47 12.93 10.56
N ASN A 554 39.41 13.86 11.52
CA ASN A 554 40.49 14.83 11.70
C ASN A 554 41.37 14.32 12.86
N THR A 555 42.40 13.57 12.50
CA THR A 555 43.63 13.49 13.28
C THR A 555 44.35 14.82 13.16
N HIS A 556 44.35 15.63 14.22
CA HIS A 556 45.43 16.57 14.58
C HIS A 556 45.17 17.16 15.98
N LEU A 557 45.65 16.46 17.02
CA LEU A 557 46.64 16.89 18.02
C LEU A 557 46.71 15.85 19.15
#